data_AF-A0A0H3TZA9-F1
#
_entry.id   AF-A0A0H3TZA9-F1
#
_cell.length_a   1.000
_cell.length_b   1.000
_cell.length_c   1.000
_cell.angle_alpha   90.00
_cell.angle_beta   90.00
_cell.angle_gamma   90.00
#
_symmetry.space_group_name_H-M   'P 1'
#
loop_
_entity.id
_entity.type
_entity.pdbx_description
1 polymer ?
#
loop_
_entity_poly.entity_id
_entity_poly.type
_entity_poly.pdbx_seq_one_letter_code
_entity_poly.pdbx_strand_id
1 'polypeptide(L)'
;VILYADEWGISAATLRTYRDYLRNYTRDYSNYCINTYQTAFRGLNTRLHDMLEFRTYMFLNVFEYVSIWSLFKYQSLMVSSGANLYASGSGPQQTQSFTAQNWPFLYSLFQVNSNYILSGISGTRLSITFPNIGGLPGSTTTHSLNSARVN
;
A
#
# COMPACT_ATOMS: atom_id res chain seq x y z
N VAL A 1 17.09 -0.08 26.80
CA VAL A 1 17.48 -1.15 27.74
C VAL A 1 18.52 -2.07 27.13
N ILE A 2 18.22 -2.85 26.07
CA ILE A 2 19.20 -3.81 25.50
C ILE A 2 20.49 -3.13 25.03
N LEU A 3 20.38 -1.99 24.32
CA LEU A 3 21.51 -1.30 23.70
C LEU A 3 22.42 -0.54 24.69
N TYR A 4 21.88 -0.17 25.84
CA TYR A 4 22.56 0.66 26.85
C TYR A 4 22.63 -0.07 28.19
N ALA A 5 22.71 -1.40 28.15
CA ALA A 5 22.55 -2.23 29.34
C ALA A 5 23.69 -1.99 30.34
N ASP A 6 24.92 -1.90 29.85
CA ASP A 6 26.11 -1.73 30.67
C ASP A 6 26.15 -0.31 31.26
N GLU A 7 25.83 0.69 30.44
CA GLU A 7 25.78 2.11 30.83
C GLU A 7 24.71 2.38 31.89
N TRP A 8 23.63 1.60 31.90
CA TRP A 8 22.55 1.72 32.88
C TRP A 8 22.68 0.74 34.05
N GLY A 9 23.75 -0.05 34.13
CA GLY A 9 23.98 -1.01 35.21
C GLY A 9 22.96 -2.16 35.25
N ILE A 10 22.43 -2.56 34.10
CA ILE A 10 21.42 -3.63 33.99
C ILE A 10 22.08 -5.00 34.18
N SER A 11 21.52 -5.82 35.07
CA SER A 11 22.03 -7.18 35.30
C SER A 11 21.92 -8.07 34.06
N ALA A 12 22.80 -9.08 33.94
CA ALA A 12 22.78 -10.03 32.83
C ALA A 12 21.44 -10.80 32.73
N ALA A 13 20.85 -11.16 33.87
CA ALA A 13 19.54 -11.84 33.91
C ALA A 13 18.43 -10.92 33.37
N THR A 14 18.40 -9.67 33.81
CA THR A 14 17.46 -8.66 33.32
C THR A 14 17.65 -8.43 31.82
N LEU A 15 18.90 -8.28 31.35
CA LEU A 15 19.20 -8.11 29.92
C LEU A 15 18.66 -9.28 29.08
N ARG A 16 18.80 -10.52 29.56
CA ARG A 16 18.24 -11.69 28.87
C ARG A 16 16.72 -11.60 28.77
N THR A 17 16.04 -11.26 29.86
CA THR A 17 14.59 -11.04 29.86
C THR A 17 14.16 -9.98 28.87
N TYR A 18 14.88 -8.85 28.78
CA TYR A 18 14.54 -7.78 27.83
C TYR A 18 14.73 -8.18 26.36
N ARG A 19 15.68 -9.08 26.05
CA ARG A 19 15.81 -9.66 24.70
C ARG A 19 14.59 -10.50 24.35
N ASP A 20 14.10 -11.29 25.30
CA ASP A 20 12.88 -12.10 25.12
C ASP A 20 11.64 -11.20 25.02
N TYR A 21 11.58 -10.11 25.79
CA TYR A 21 10.51 -9.09 25.68
C TYR A 21 10.47 -8.46 24.30
N LEU A 22 11.61 -8.00 23.77
CA LEU A 22 11.65 -7.43 22.42
C LEU A 22 11.08 -8.42 21.40
N ARG A 23 11.50 -9.69 21.44
CA ARG A 23 10.98 -10.71 20.53
C ARG A 23 9.48 -10.96 20.70
N ASN A 24 9.03 -11.19 21.94
CA ASN A 24 7.67 -11.64 22.22
C ASN A 24 6.65 -10.50 22.01
N TYR A 25 6.95 -9.29 22.48
CA TYR A 25 6.07 -8.14 22.28
C TYR A 25 6.04 -7.69 20.83
N THR A 26 7.18 -7.71 20.10
CA THR A 26 7.14 -7.48 18.65
C THR A 26 6.23 -8.50 17.97
N ARG A 27 6.35 -9.79 18.29
CA ARG A 27 5.44 -10.82 17.73
C ARG A 27 3.97 -10.50 18.04
N ASP A 28 3.64 -10.25 19.29
CA ASP A 28 2.25 -10.11 19.74
C ASP A 28 1.61 -8.84 19.16
N TYR A 29 2.32 -7.70 19.17
CA TYR A 29 1.84 -6.44 18.60
C TYR A 29 1.78 -6.48 17.07
N SER A 30 2.80 -7.03 16.40
CA SER A 30 2.76 -7.21 14.95
C SER A 30 1.57 -8.07 14.53
N ASN A 31 1.32 -9.20 15.22
CA ASN A 31 0.19 -10.08 14.92
C ASN A 31 -1.15 -9.39 15.18
N TYR A 32 -1.29 -8.63 16.26
CA TYR A 32 -2.52 -7.85 16.53
C TYR A 32 -2.83 -6.88 15.39
N CYS A 33 -1.83 -6.11 14.94
CA CYS A 33 -1.99 -5.17 13.82
C CYS A 33 -2.33 -5.90 12.52
N ILE A 34 -1.61 -6.98 12.18
CA ILE A 34 -1.83 -7.75 10.95
C ILE A 34 -3.24 -8.35 10.95
N ASN A 35 -3.66 -9.00 12.03
CA ASN A 35 -4.97 -9.65 12.11
C ASN A 35 -6.12 -8.64 12.05
N THR A 36 -5.98 -7.49 12.72
CA THR A 36 -6.98 -6.42 12.70
C THR A 36 -7.17 -5.88 11.27
N TYR A 37 -6.07 -5.56 10.59
CA TYR A 37 -6.11 -5.13 9.19
C TYR A 37 -6.69 -6.21 8.27
N GLN A 38 -6.22 -7.46 8.37
CA GLN A 38 -6.68 -8.53 7.48
C GLN A 38 -8.17 -8.81 7.64
N THR A 39 -8.69 -8.72 8.87
CA THR A 39 -10.13 -8.88 9.14
C THR A 39 -10.93 -7.77 8.47
N ALA A 40 -10.52 -6.51 8.64
CA ALA A 40 -11.16 -5.38 7.98
C ALA A 40 -11.04 -5.45 6.44
N PHE A 41 -9.85 -5.78 5.93
CA PHE A 41 -9.57 -5.88 4.50
C PHE A 41 -10.42 -6.96 3.83
N ARG A 42 -10.60 -8.12 4.46
CA ARG A 42 -11.48 -9.20 3.97
C ARG A 42 -12.93 -8.79 3.78
N GLY A 43 -13.41 -7.82 4.58
CA GLY A 43 -14.76 -7.26 4.49
C GLY A 43 -14.94 -6.19 3.42
N LEU A 44 -13.88 -5.79 2.71
CA LEU A 44 -13.99 -4.75 1.68
C LEU A 44 -14.75 -5.25 0.46
N ASN A 45 -15.68 -4.41 -0.01
CA ASN A 45 -16.30 -4.46 -1.32
C ASN A 45 -16.50 -3.01 -1.78
N THR A 46 -15.49 -2.47 -2.46
CA THR A 46 -15.44 -1.05 -2.84
C THR A 46 -14.69 -0.83 -4.14
N ARG A 47 -14.74 0.40 -4.68
CA ARG A 47 -14.00 0.78 -5.89
C ARG A 47 -12.49 0.70 -5.65
N LEU A 48 -11.72 0.56 -6.74
CA LEU A 48 -10.26 0.42 -6.66
C LEU A 48 -9.62 1.57 -5.87
N HIS A 49 -10.05 2.81 -6.13
CA HIS A 49 -9.53 4.00 -5.45
C HIS A 49 -9.64 3.87 -3.93
N ASP A 50 -10.83 3.59 -3.41
CA ASP A 50 -11.08 3.49 -1.97
C ASP A 50 -10.34 2.29 -1.34
N MET A 51 -10.21 1.17 -2.06
CA MET A 51 -9.42 0.02 -1.59
C MET A 51 -7.94 0.39 -1.43
N LEU A 52 -7.38 1.13 -2.40
CA LEU A 52 -6.00 1.56 -2.38
C LEU A 52 -5.74 2.64 -1.32
N GLU A 53 -6.69 3.55 -1.09
CA GLU A 53 -6.60 4.54 -0.01
C GLU A 53 -6.69 3.89 1.37
N PHE A 54 -7.62 2.95 1.57
CA PHE A 54 -7.70 2.17 2.81
C PHE A 54 -6.35 1.48 3.12
N ARG A 55 -5.77 0.83 2.11
CA ARG A 55 -4.45 0.19 2.25
C ARG A 55 -3.37 1.22 2.56
N THR A 56 -3.30 2.31 1.80
CA THR A 56 -2.28 3.35 1.97
C THR A 56 -2.34 3.96 3.37
N TYR A 57 -3.54 4.28 3.85
CA TYR A 57 -3.76 4.80 5.19
C TYR A 57 -3.25 3.82 6.26
N MET A 58 -3.60 2.54 6.15
CA MET A 58 -3.16 1.53 7.13
C MET A 58 -1.67 1.24 7.04
N PHE A 59 -1.08 1.28 5.85
CA PHE A 59 0.36 1.08 5.69
C PHE A 59 1.15 2.22 6.33
N LEU A 60 0.76 3.48 6.08
CA LEU A 60 1.42 4.64 6.66
C LEU A 60 1.21 4.77 8.17
N ASN A 61 0.00 4.48 8.67
CA ASN A 61 -0.31 4.64 10.11
C ASN A 61 0.07 3.43 10.96
N VAL A 62 0.23 2.24 10.36
CA VAL A 62 0.45 0.99 11.11
C VAL A 62 1.63 0.20 10.57
N PHE A 63 1.63 -0.17 9.28
CA PHE A 63 2.60 -1.16 8.79
C PHE A 63 4.03 -0.66 8.58
N GLU A 64 4.26 0.65 8.44
CA GLU A 64 5.60 1.21 8.54
C GLU A 64 6.23 0.91 9.92
N TYR A 65 5.45 1.02 11.00
CA TYR A 65 5.90 0.65 12.34
C TYR A 65 6.08 -0.87 12.51
N VAL A 66 5.11 -1.66 12.05
CA VAL A 66 5.19 -3.13 12.14
C VAL A 66 6.43 -3.65 11.41
N SER A 67 6.76 -3.07 10.25
CA SER A 67 7.96 -3.41 9.48
C SER A 67 9.24 -3.13 10.29
N ILE A 68 9.36 -1.95 10.90
CA ILE A 68 10.57 -1.57 11.64
C ILE A 68 10.73 -2.30 12.98
N TRP A 69 9.63 -2.64 13.68
CA TRP A 69 9.72 -3.34 14.97
C TRP A 69 10.48 -4.66 14.88
N SER A 70 10.27 -5.39 13.78
CA SER A 70 10.99 -6.65 13.52
C SER A 70 12.48 -6.47 13.24
N LEU A 71 12.89 -5.24 12.90
CA LEU A 71 14.26 -4.84 12.58
C LEU A 71 14.99 -4.19 13.76
N PHE A 72 14.31 -3.87 14.87
CA PHE A 72 14.93 -3.30 16.09
C PHE A 72 16.02 -4.20 16.71
N LYS A 73 16.07 -5.48 16.34
CA LYS A 73 17.14 -6.40 16.74
C LYS A 73 18.49 -6.11 16.05
N TYR A 74 18.48 -5.34 14.97
CA TYR A 74 19.69 -4.97 14.23
C TYR A 74 20.14 -3.57 14.62
N GLN A 75 21.44 -3.33 14.49
CA GLN A 75 22.06 -2.01 14.61
C GLN A 75 22.80 -1.72 13.30
N SER A 76 22.92 -0.43 12.94
CA SER A 76 23.60 -0.02 11.71
C SER A 76 23.02 -0.65 10.43
N LEU A 77 21.70 -0.87 10.40
CA LEU A 77 20.99 -1.37 9.22
C LEU A 77 20.33 -0.20 8.48
N MET A 78 20.68 -0.02 7.21
CA MET A 78 19.97 0.87 6.31
C MET A 78 18.90 0.10 5.56
N VAL A 79 17.63 0.46 5.75
CA VAL A 79 16.51 -0.08 4.98
C VAL A 79 16.35 0.75 3.71
N SER A 80 16.77 0.21 2.56
CA SER A 80 16.79 0.95 1.28
C SER A 80 15.42 1.12 0.64
N SER A 81 14.43 0.32 1.02
CA SER A 81 13.07 0.35 0.47
C SER A 81 12.07 -0.30 1.43
N GLY A 82 10.83 0.20 1.40
CA GLY A 82 9.69 -0.32 2.17
C GLY A 82 8.59 -0.92 1.27
N ALA A 83 7.37 -0.99 1.80
CA ALA A 83 6.22 -1.45 1.04
C ALA A 83 5.71 -0.37 0.07
N ASN A 84 5.27 -0.77 -1.13
CA ASN A 84 4.69 0.15 -2.10
C ASN A 84 3.38 0.78 -1.61
N LEU A 85 3.13 2.02 -2.02
CA LEU A 85 1.85 2.71 -1.94
C LEU A 85 1.28 2.82 -3.36
N TYR A 86 0.05 2.36 -3.56
CA TYR A 86 -0.60 2.34 -4.87
C TYR A 86 -1.68 3.42 -4.89
N ALA A 87 -1.87 4.05 -6.06
CA ALA A 87 -2.90 5.05 -6.26
C ALA A 87 -3.67 4.77 -7.56
N SER A 88 -4.94 5.13 -7.57
CA SER A 88 -5.76 5.18 -8.78
C SER A 88 -6.61 6.43 -8.78
N GLY A 89 -7.04 6.87 -9.97
CA GLY A 89 -7.92 8.04 -10.10
C GLY A 89 -9.25 7.86 -9.39
N SER A 90 -9.75 8.96 -8.82
CA SER A 90 -11.12 9.10 -8.34
C SER A 90 -12.04 9.57 -9.47
N GLY A 91 -13.36 9.58 -9.22
CA GLY A 91 -14.34 10.14 -10.15
C GLY A 91 -15.43 9.15 -10.57
N PRO A 92 -16.33 9.58 -11.49
CA PRO A 92 -17.51 8.81 -11.84
C PRO A 92 -17.23 7.67 -12.83
N GLN A 93 -16.07 7.63 -13.49
CA GLN A 93 -15.79 6.66 -14.57
C GLN A 93 -15.30 5.30 -14.06
N GLN A 94 -14.51 5.27 -12.99
CA GLN A 94 -13.94 4.04 -12.42
C GLN A 94 -14.92 3.40 -11.44
N THR A 95 -15.94 2.74 -11.98
CA THR A 95 -17.09 2.25 -11.18
C THR A 95 -16.95 0.83 -10.66
N GLN A 96 -16.01 0.03 -11.19
CA GLN A 96 -15.85 -1.37 -10.83
C GLN A 96 -15.51 -1.53 -9.35
N SER A 97 -16.28 -2.38 -8.66
CA SER A 97 -16.04 -2.77 -7.28
C SER A 97 -15.15 -4.02 -7.21
N PHE A 98 -14.32 -4.08 -6.17
CA PHE A 98 -13.39 -5.16 -5.90
C PHE A 98 -13.54 -5.63 -4.46
N THR A 99 -13.32 -6.92 -4.26
CA THR A 99 -13.26 -7.57 -2.96
C THR A 99 -11.82 -7.96 -2.62
N ALA A 100 -11.58 -8.35 -1.37
CA ALA A 100 -10.28 -8.85 -0.94
C ALA A 100 -9.76 -10.04 -1.78
N GLN A 101 -10.66 -10.85 -2.35
CA GLN A 101 -10.27 -11.99 -3.20
C GLN A 101 -9.63 -11.54 -4.52
N ASN A 102 -9.92 -10.32 -4.98
CA ASN A 102 -9.34 -9.75 -6.19
C ASN A 102 -7.96 -9.13 -5.92
N TRP A 103 -7.63 -8.81 -4.67
CA TRP A 103 -6.39 -8.12 -4.30
C TRP A 103 -5.11 -8.86 -4.76
N PRO A 104 -5.00 -10.20 -4.62
CA PRO A 104 -3.86 -10.94 -5.15
C PRO A 104 -3.55 -10.72 -6.62
N PHE A 105 -4.59 -10.69 -7.45
CA PHE A 105 -4.45 -10.36 -8.87
C PHE A 105 -4.02 -8.90 -9.07
N LEU A 106 -4.64 -7.96 -8.37
CA LEU A 106 -4.35 -6.53 -8.53
C LEU A 106 -2.90 -6.18 -8.17
N TYR A 107 -2.41 -6.60 -7.00
CA TYR A 107 -1.05 -6.24 -6.60
C TYR A 107 0.02 -6.94 -7.44
N SER A 108 -0.27 -8.14 -7.97
CA SER A 108 0.66 -8.85 -8.86
C SER A 108 0.75 -8.16 -10.21
N LEU A 109 -0.36 -7.60 -10.71
CA LEU A 109 -0.36 -6.76 -11.90
C LEU A 109 0.39 -5.43 -11.69
N PHE A 110 0.17 -4.76 -10.55
CA PHE A 110 0.82 -3.45 -10.28
C PHE A 110 2.33 -3.55 -10.08
N GLN A 111 2.83 -4.73 -9.73
CA GLN A 111 4.26 -4.98 -9.52
C GLN A 111 4.95 -5.65 -10.72
N VAL A 112 4.27 -5.73 -11.86
CA VAL A 112 4.92 -6.18 -13.10
C VAL A 112 6.10 -5.25 -13.40
N ASN A 113 7.27 -5.85 -13.63
CA ASN A 113 8.53 -5.16 -13.91
C ASN A 113 9.02 -4.21 -12.80
N SER A 114 8.65 -4.40 -11.52
CA SER A 114 9.16 -3.58 -10.41
C SER A 114 10.68 -3.62 -10.21
N ASN A 115 11.39 -4.56 -10.84
CA ASN A 115 12.85 -4.65 -10.84
C ASN A 115 13.52 -3.91 -12.02
N TYR A 116 12.74 -3.36 -12.95
CA TYR A 116 13.22 -2.53 -14.05
C TYR A 116 13.10 -1.05 -13.69
N ILE A 117 13.89 -0.20 -14.37
CA ILE A 117 13.79 1.24 -14.25
C ILE A 117 12.67 1.72 -15.15
N LEU A 118 11.61 2.27 -14.57
CA LEU A 118 10.48 2.84 -15.29
C LEU A 118 10.95 3.93 -16.27
N SER A 119 10.69 3.75 -17.57
CA SER A 119 11.03 4.75 -18.59
C SER A 119 9.86 5.65 -18.95
N GLY A 120 8.63 5.11 -18.97
CA GLY A 120 7.43 5.91 -19.27
C GLY A 120 6.24 5.06 -19.70
N ILE A 121 5.31 5.69 -20.43
CA ILE A 121 4.11 5.03 -20.94
C ILE A 121 3.87 5.40 -22.41
N SER A 122 3.20 4.50 -23.12
CA SER A 122 2.66 4.71 -24.47
C SER A 122 1.17 4.38 -24.47
N GLY A 123 0.38 4.99 -25.36
CA GLY A 123 -1.07 4.75 -25.36
C GLY A 123 -1.85 5.50 -26.43
N THR A 124 -3.15 5.25 -26.46
CA THR A 124 -4.10 5.83 -27.43
C THR A 124 -5.07 6.74 -26.71
N ARG A 125 -4.92 8.06 -26.91
CA ARG A 125 -5.86 9.07 -26.42
C ARG A 125 -6.83 9.50 -27.52
N LEU A 126 -8.09 9.68 -27.17
CA LEU A 126 -9.12 10.18 -28.08
C LEU A 126 -9.74 11.45 -27.53
N SER A 127 -10.15 12.33 -28.44
CA SER A 127 -10.92 13.54 -28.14
C SER A 127 -12.03 13.62 -29.17
N ILE A 128 -13.26 13.40 -28.70
CA ILE A 128 -14.44 13.33 -29.56
C ILE A 128 -15.41 14.41 -29.09
N THR A 129 -15.71 15.36 -29.97
CA THR A 129 -16.76 16.36 -29.75
C THR A 129 -17.88 16.08 -30.72
N PHE A 130 -19.03 15.66 -30.20
CA PHE A 130 -20.23 15.46 -31.01
C PHE A 130 -21.23 16.61 -30.80
N PRO A 131 -21.88 17.10 -31.87
CA PRO A 131 -22.93 18.11 -31.73
C PRO A 131 -24.10 17.57 -30.90
N ASN A 132 -24.69 18.41 -30.05
CA ASN A 132 -25.94 18.04 -29.39
C ASN A 132 -27.09 18.07 -30.42
N ILE A 133 -27.89 17.01 -30.47
CA ILE A 133 -29.04 16.86 -31.39
C ILE A 133 -30.36 16.99 -30.63
N GLY A 134 -31.48 17.10 -31.35
CA GLY A 134 -32.82 17.18 -30.73
C GLY A 134 -33.20 18.57 -30.22
N GLY A 135 -32.59 19.63 -30.77
CA GLY A 135 -32.86 21.03 -30.38
C GLY A 135 -32.09 21.52 -29.16
N LEU A 136 -31.23 20.68 -28.58
CA LEU A 136 -30.34 21.08 -27.49
C LEU A 136 -29.20 21.98 -27.99
N PRO A 137 -28.89 23.09 -27.30
CA PRO A 137 -27.74 23.92 -27.65
C PRO A 137 -26.41 23.24 -27.29
N GLY A 138 -25.33 23.69 -27.93
CA GLY A 138 -23.94 23.29 -27.60
C GLY A 138 -23.50 21.93 -28.17
N SER A 139 -22.48 21.34 -27.54
CA SER A 139 -21.86 20.07 -27.93
C SER A 139 -21.40 19.30 -26.70
N THR A 140 -21.27 17.98 -26.83
CA THR A 140 -20.71 17.14 -25.78
C THR A 140 -19.33 16.65 -26.21
N THR A 141 -18.33 16.85 -25.35
CA THR A 141 -16.95 16.42 -25.60
C THR A 141 -16.54 15.33 -24.63
N THR A 142 -15.88 14.30 -25.14
CA THR A 142 -15.27 13.23 -24.34
C THR A 142 -13.78 13.13 -24.66
N HIS A 143 -12.95 13.19 -23.61
CA HIS A 143 -11.53 12.87 -23.67
C HIS A 143 -11.30 11.54 -22.95
N SER A 144 -10.65 10.59 -23.63
CA SER A 144 -10.45 9.23 -23.08
C SER A 144 -9.05 8.69 -23.39
N LEU A 145 -8.57 7.79 -22.52
CA LEU A 145 -7.39 6.96 -22.75
C LEU A 145 -7.88 5.52 -22.98
N ASN A 146 -7.86 5.07 -24.22
CA ASN A 146 -8.46 3.79 -24.64
C ASN A 146 -7.49 2.61 -24.53
N SER A 147 -6.19 2.88 -24.56
CA SER A 147 -5.14 1.87 -24.43
C SER A 147 -3.90 2.50 -23.80
N ALA A 148 -3.19 1.73 -22.97
CA ALA A 148 -1.95 2.15 -22.35
C ALA A 148 -1.02 0.94 -22.16
N ARG A 149 0.29 1.17 -22.27
CA ARG A 149 1.36 0.22 -21.98
C ARG A 149 2.53 0.95 -21.30
N VAL A 150 3.00 0.40 -20.19
CA VAL A 150 4.23 0.84 -19.51
C VAL A 150 5.45 0.32 -20.26
N ASN A 151 6.45 1.17 -20.48
CA ASN A 151 7.72 0.83 -21.11
C ASN A 151 8.88 0.95 -20.12
#